data_AF-A0A7Y7ZYZ2-F1
#
_entry.id   AF-A0A7Y7ZYZ2-F1
#
_cell.length_a   1.000
_cell.length_b   1.000
_cell.length_c   1.000
_cell.angle_alpha   90.00
_cell.angle_beta   90.00
_cell.angle_gamma   90.00
#
_symmetry.space_group_name_H-M   'P 1'
#
loop_
_entity.id
_entity.type
_entity.pdbx_description
1 polymer ?
#
loop_
_entity_poly.entity_id
_entity_poly.type
_entity_poly.pdbx_seq_one_letter_code
_entity_poly.pdbx_strand_id
1 'polypeptide(L)'
;MSSDVYPDGLDCVWLATDRELNLGVFFTGGSGPIPVGMLHDCSFAIENVEEAIENLPIVSEARLLIQVNRPDDFYDMAKKGFFVYDWRDVHRTIRECSNKYEPVASPISPITIDDLPESLKQLALRAKLLTFSFAKGQDLDIESEIECHKAV
;
A
#
# COMPACT_ATOMS: atom_id res chain seq x y z
N MET A 1 -8.74 -11.90 23.37
CA MET A 1 -9.64 -12.01 22.21
C MET A 1 -9.32 -10.79 21.36
N SER A 2 -8.18 -10.81 20.67
CA SER A 2 -7.86 -9.74 19.72
C SER A 2 -8.48 -10.19 18.41
N SER A 3 -9.41 -9.41 17.90
CA SER A 3 -10.16 -9.77 16.72
C SER A 3 -9.46 -9.13 15.54
N ASP A 4 -8.85 -9.95 14.68
CA ASP A 4 -8.31 -9.61 13.35
C ASP A 4 -9.44 -9.13 12.42
N VAL A 5 -10.13 -8.07 12.84
CA VAL A 5 -11.34 -7.55 12.21
C VAL A 5 -10.92 -6.56 11.16
N TYR A 6 -11.41 -6.79 9.95
CA TYR A 6 -11.21 -5.87 8.86
C TYR A 6 -11.79 -4.48 9.22
N PRO A 7 -11.04 -3.39 9.01
CA PRO A 7 -11.48 -2.02 9.32
C PRO A 7 -12.49 -1.53 8.28
N ASP A 8 -13.71 -2.08 8.31
CA ASP A 8 -14.72 -1.82 7.28
C ASP A 8 -15.13 -0.34 7.22
N GLY A 9 -15.11 0.21 6.00
CA GLY A 9 -15.43 1.62 5.73
C GLY A 9 -14.34 2.62 6.14
N LEU A 10 -13.21 2.18 6.68
CA LEU A 10 -12.07 3.03 7.00
C LEU A 10 -11.01 2.89 5.90
N ASP A 11 -10.65 4.00 5.27
CA ASP A 11 -9.57 4.02 4.28
C ASP A 11 -8.23 3.88 5.01
N CYS A 12 -7.60 2.72 4.85
CA CYS A 12 -6.37 2.37 5.54
C CYS A 12 -5.20 2.42 4.57
N VAL A 13 -4.04 2.80 5.10
CA VAL A 13 -2.77 2.72 4.40
C VAL A 13 -1.98 1.52 4.92
N TRP A 14 -1.47 0.69 4.01
CA TRP A 14 -0.56 -0.41 4.37
C TRP A 14 0.68 -0.46 3.47
N LEU A 15 1.71 -1.17 3.94
CA LEU A 15 3.01 -1.27 3.30
C LEU A 15 3.27 -2.68 2.79
N ALA A 16 3.99 -2.78 1.68
CA ALA A 16 4.50 -4.05 1.16
C ALA A 16 5.93 -3.91 0.63
N THR A 17 6.62 -5.03 0.58
CA THR A 17 7.95 -5.13 -0.04
C THR A 17 7.87 -6.02 -1.27
N ASP A 18 8.34 -5.57 -2.43
CA ASP A 18 8.40 -6.41 -3.63
C ASP A 18 9.61 -7.36 -3.64
N ARG A 19 9.73 -8.17 -4.68
CA ARG A 19 10.83 -9.14 -4.83
C ARG A 19 12.20 -8.48 -4.99
N GLU A 20 12.25 -7.22 -5.41
CA GLU A 20 13.47 -6.41 -5.54
C GLU A 20 13.76 -5.56 -4.28
N LEU A 21 13.00 -5.75 -3.20
CA LEU A 21 13.08 -5.01 -1.93
C LEU A 21 12.64 -3.54 -2.02
N ASN A 22 11.99 -3.14 -3.11
CA ASN A 22 11.36 -1.83 -3.18
C ASN A 22 10.09 -1.82 -2.33
N LEU A 23 9.65 -0.61 -1.97
CA LEU A 23 8.51 -0.42 -1.07
C LEU A 23 7.29 0.12 -1.81
N GLY A 24 6.14 -0.48 -1.47
CA GLY A 24 4.83 -0.10 -1.96
C GLY A 24 3.95 0.40 -0.81
N VAL A 25 3.13 1.41 -1.09
CA VAL A 25 2.08 1.94 -0.22
C VAL A 25 0.73 1.73 -0.90
N PHE A 26 -0.25 1.29 -0.12
CA PHE A 26 -1.55 0.85 -0.63
C PHE A 26 -2.68 1.53 0.13
N PHE A 27 -3.58 2.17 -0.60
CA PHE A 27 -4.81 2.78 -0.08
C PHE A 27 -5.98 1.82 -0.31
N THR A 28 -6.71 1.46 0.74
CA THR A 28 -7.78 0.46 0.66
C THR A 28 -9.08 1.01 0.08
N GLY A 29 -9.24 2.33 -0.03
CA GLY A 29 -10.51 2.93 -0.44
C GLY A 29 -11.68 2.45 0.42
N GLY A 30 -11.40 2.11 1.69
CA GLY A 30 -12.35 1.57 2.66
C GLY A 30 -12.73 0.09 2.52
N SER A 31 -12.30 -0.61 1.47
CA SER A 31 -12.77 -1.99 1.17
C SER A 31 -11.74 -2.92 0.50
N GLY A 32 -10.58 -2.42 0.14
CA GLY A 32 -9.51 -3.17 -0.49
C GLY A 32 -8.93 -4.25 0.43
N PRO A 33 -8.59 -5.45 -0.08
CA PRO A 33 -8.04 -6.51 0.75
C PRO A 33 -6.75 -6.08 1.45
N ILE A 34 -6.60 -6.45 2.72
CA ILE A 34 -5.42 -6.12 3.54
C ILE A 34 -4.71 -7.43 3.90
N PRO A 35 -3.38 -7.54 3.71
CA PRO A 35 -2.65 -8.74 4.12
C PRO A 35 -2.83 -9.04 5.60
N VAL A 36 -3.01 -10.32 5.96
CA VAL A 36 -3.23 -10.76 7.36
C VAL A 36 -2.12 -10.22 8.28
N GLY A 37 -0.86 -10.27 7.84
CA GLY A 37 0.29 -9.78 8.61
C GLY A 37 0.27 -8.29 8.95
N MET A 38 -0.57 -7.49 8.28
CA MET A 38 -0.76 -6.06 8.56
C MET A 38 -1.84 -5.78 9.62
N LEU A 39 -2.77 -6.72 9.84
CA LEU A 39 -3.85 -6.59 10.83
C LEU A 39 -3.49 -7.21 12.18
N HIS A 40 -2.50 -8.10 12.21
CA HIS A 40 -2.08 -8.76 13.45
C HIS A 40 -1.53 -7.79 14.50
N ASP A 41 -2.08 -7.93 15.70
CA ASP A 41 -1.87 -7.12 16.90
C ASP A 41 -0.41 -7.18 17.41
N CYS A 42 0.46 -6.36 16.82
CA CYS A 42 1.88 -6.26 17.18
C CYS A 42 2.39 -4.84 16.96
N SER A 43 2.78 -4.15 18.04
CA SER A 43 3.60 -2.91 18.18
C SER A 43 3.30 -1.68 17.31
N PHE A 44 2.63 -1.83 16.17
CA PHE A 44 2.39 -0.80 15.18
C PHE A 44 1.04 -1.05 14.52
N ALA A 45 0.04 -0.26 14.90
CA ALA A 45 -1.32 -0.36 14.39
C ALA A 45 -1.42 0.20 12.96
N ILE A 46 -2.29 -0.38 12.14
CA ILE A 46 -2.44 -0.02 10.72
C ILE A 46 -2.87 1.45 10.56
N GLU A 47 -3.62 1.98 11.52
CA GLU A 47 -4.09 3.36 11.59
C GLU A 47 -2.95 4.37 11.72
N ASN A 48 -1.78 3.95 12.21
CA ASN A 48 -0.61 4.82 12.39
C ASN A 48 0.36 4.76 11.19
N VAL A 49 0.11 3.91 10.19
CA VAL A 49 1.04 3.68 9.07
C VAL A 49 1.16 4.92 8.22
N GLU A 50 0.03 5.55 7.89
CA GLU A 50 -0.01 6.77 7.09
C GLU A 50 0.81 7.89 7.75
N GLU A 51 0.50 8.24 9.00
CA GLU A 51 1.22 9.28 9.76
C GLU A 51 2.73 8.98 9.86
N ALA A 52 3.11 7.73 10.07
CA ALA A 52 4.52 7.38 10.15
C ALA A 52 5.25 7.52 8.81
N ILE A 53 4.58 7.24 7.69
CA ILE A 53 5.13 7.50 6.36
C ILE A 53 5.19 9.00 6.11
N GLU A 54 4.17 9.78 6.48
CA GLU A 54 4.15 11.24 6.31
C GLU A 54 5.36 11.94 6.93
N ASN A 55 5.86 11.41 8.05
CA ASN A 55 7.03 11.91 8.76
C ASN A 55 8.38 11.53 8.12
N LEU A 56 8.41 10.70 7.07
CA LEU A 56 9.64 10.36 6.36
C LEU A 56 10.10 11.51 5.45
N PRO A 57 11.42 11.66 5.24
CA PRO A 57 11.95 12.70 4.37
C PRO A 57 11.54 12.47 2.90
N ILE A 58 11.39 13.57 2.18
CA ILE A 58 11.29 13.54 0.71
C ILE A 58 12.67 13.20 0.15
N VAL A 59 12.74 12.14 -0.65
CA VAL A 59 14.00 11.63 -1.25
C VAL A 59 13.92 11.47 -2.77
N SER A 60 12.74 11.67 -3.34
CA SER A 60 12.47 11.44 -4.76
C SER A 60 11.54 12.51 -5.32
N GLU A 61 11.62 12.71 -6.64
CA GLU A 61 10.50 13.24 -7.42
C GLU A 61 9.44 12.14 -7.64
N ALA A 62 8.23 12.52 -8.03
CA ALA A 62 7.14 11.58 -8.25
C ALA A 62 6.51 11.76 -9.63
N ARG A 63 5.98 10.66 -10.17
CA ARG A 63 5.16 10.63 -11.37
C ARG A 63 3.76 10.14 -11.00
N LEU A 64 2.75 10.97 -11.27
CA LEU A 64 1.35 10.54 -11.23
C LEU A 64 1.04 9.70 -12.47
N LEU A 65 0.39 8.56 -12.26
CA LEU A 65 0.02 7.61 -13.32
C LEU A 65 -1.46 7.75 -13.72
N ILE A 66 -2.26 8.40 -12.87
CA ILE A 66 -3.68 8.65 -13.11
C ILE A 66 -4.02 10.13 -12.92
N GLN A 67 -5.16 10.54 -13.49
CA GLN A 67 -5.76 11.85 -13.22
C GLN A 67 -6.84 11.69 -12.15
N VAL A 68 -6.64 12.30 -10.99
CA VAL A 68 -7.61 12.35 -9.88
C VAL A 68 -7.75 13.78 -9.37
N ASN A 69 -8.90 14.09 -8.76
CA ASN A 69 -9.22 15.44 -8.30
C ASN A 69 -8.33 15.93 -7.15
N ARG A 70 -7.76 15.02 -6.37
CA ARG A 70 -6.85 15.30 -5.24
C ARG A 70 -5.71 14.28 -5.22
N PRO A 71 -4.67 14.47 -6.03
CA PRO A 71 -3.56 13.53 -6.12
C PRO A 71 -2.50 13.75 -5.03
N ASP A 72 -2.66 14.77 -4.19
CA ASP A 72 -1.61 15.29 -3.32
C ASP A 72 -1.08 14.20 -2.37
N ASP A 73 -1.97 13.41 -1.78
CA ASP A 73 -1.59 12.31 -0.88
C ASP A 73 -0.77 11.25 -1.62
N PHE A 74 -1.23 10.81 -2.81
CA PHE A 74 -0.48 9.85 -3.64
C PHE A 74 0.87 10.40 -4.08
N TYR A 75 0.92 11.69 -4.42
CA TYR A 75 2.13 12.36 -4.86
C TYR A 75 3.15 12.47 -3.73
N ASP A 76 2.70 12.82 -2.52
CA ASP A 76 3.55 12.98 -1.35
C ASP A 76 4.05 11.66 -0.79
N MET A 77 3.30 10.56 -0.95
CA MET A 77 3.82 9.21 -0.68
C MET A 77 4.90 8.82 -1.71
N ALA A 78 4.67 9.08 -2.99
CA ALA A 78 5.65 8.76 -4.03
C ALA A 78 6.95 9.57 -3.92
N LYS A 79 6.88 10.83 -3.47
CA LYS A 79 8.07 11.66 -3.21
C LYS A 79 8.96 11.16 -2.08
N LYS A 80 8.42 10.32 -1.19
CA LYS A 80 9.19 9.62 -0.16
C LYS A 80 9.83 8.32 -0.67
N GLY A 81 9.68 8.03 -1.97
CA GLY A 81 10.31 6.89 -2.64
C GLY A 81 9.44 5.63 -2.73
N PHE A 82 8.15 5.71 -2.37
CA PHE A 82 7.24 4.56 -2.45
C PHE A 82 6.53 4.48 -3.80
N PHE A 83 6.30 3.26 -4.27
CA PHE A 83 5.31 3.00 -5.31
C PHE A 83 3.92 3.04 -4.69
N VAL A 84 2.98 3.77 -5.29
CA VAL A 84 1.67 4.01 -4.67
C VAL A 84 0.59 3.32 -5.47
N TYR A 85 -0.24 2.57 -4.75
CA TYR A 85 -1.35 1.81 -5.28
C TYR A 85 -2.65 2.19 -4.57
N ASP A 86 -3.76 2.12 -5.30
CA ASP A 86 -5.08 2.46 -4.79
C ASP A 86 -6.10 1.38 -5.16
N TRP A 87 -7.00 1.09 -4.22
CA TRP A 87 -8.15 0.23 -4.46
C TRP A 87 -9.35 1.06 -4.92
N ARG A 88 -9.55 1.09 -6.23
CA ARG A 88 -10.48 2.04 -6.87
C ARG A 88 -11.88 1.48 -7.08
N ASP A 89 -12.09 0.21 -6.76
CA ASP A 89 -13.35 -0.48 -7.01
C ASP A 89 -14.51 0.06 -6.15
N VAL A 90 -14.23 0.78 -5.06
CA VAL A 90 -15.22 1.49 -4.23
C VAL A 90 -16.11 2.45 -5.04
N HIS A 91 -15.63 2.97 -6.16
CA HIS A 91 -16.38 3.89 -7.02
C HIS A 91 -16.93 3.23 -8.28
N ARG A 92 -16.76 1.91 -8.45
CA ARG A 92 -17.09 1.19 -9.68
C ARG A 92 -18.35 0.37 -9.52
N THR A 93 -19.03 0.12 -10.64
CA THR A 93 -20.07 -0.92 -10.65
C THR A 93 -19.44 -2.31 -10.59
N ILE A 94 -20.20 -3.31 -10.16
CA ILE A 94 -19.73 -4.72 -10.07
C ILE A 94 -19.10 -5.21 -11.38
N ARG A 95 -19.60 -4.75 -12.54
CA ARG A 95 -19.08 -5.15 -13.86
C ARG A 95 -17.75 -4.48 -14.22
N GLU A 96 -17.42 -3.38 -13.56
CA GLU A 96 -16.23 -2.56 -13.79
C GLU A 96 -15.14 -2.83 -12.74
N CYS A 97 -15.47 -3.53 -11.65
CA CYS A 97 -14.50 -3.93 -10.62
C CYS A 97 -13.32 -4.70 -11.22
N SER A 98 -12.13 -4.21 -10.94
CA SER A 98 -10.86 -4.84 -11.32
C SER A 98 -10.46 -5.97 -10.37
N ASN A 99 -10.95 -5.89 -9.12
CA ASN A 99 -10.52 -6.64 -7.95
C ASN A 99 -9.00 -6.58 -7.73
N LYS A 100 -8.38 -5.44 -8.03
CA LYS A 100 -6.94 -5.24 -7.96
C LYS A 100 -6.60 -3.88 -7.37
N TYR A 101 -5.42 -3.81 -6.78
CA TYR A 101 -4.74 -2.56 -6.49
C TYR A 101 -4.11 -2.01 -7.76
N GLU A 102 -4.45 -0.78 -8.13
CA GLU A 102 -3.95 -0.13 -9.35
C GLU A 102 -2.84 0.85 -9.02
N PRO A 103 -1.75 0.91 -9.81
CA PRO A 103 -0.69 1.87 -9.58
C PRO A 103 -1.16 3.29 -9.91
N VAL A 104 -1.04 4.22 -8.95
CA VAL A 104 -1.53 5.60 -9.08
C VAL A 104 -0.42 6.64 -9.08
N ALA A 105 0.69 6.35 -8.40
CA ALA A 105 1.89 7.17 -8.44
C ALA A 105 3.15 6.31 -8.32
N SER A 106 4.27 6.80 -8.86
CA SER A 106 5.54 6.09 -8.88
C SER A 106 6.69 7.04 -8.56
N PRO A 107 7.69 6.61 -7.76
CA PRO A 107 8.86 7.40 -7.46
C PRO A 107 9.82 7.38 -8.65
N ILE A 108 10.53 8.48 -8.88
CA ILE A 108 11.66 8.50 -9.82
C ILE A 108 12.88 7.76 -9.23
N SER A 109 13.07 7.84 -7.92
CA SER A 109 14.13 7.17 -7.16
C SER A 109 13.48 6.37 -6.02
N PRO A 110 13.19 5.07 -6.23
CA PRO A 110 12.53 4.25 -5.22
C PRO A 110 13.44 4.01 -4.02
N ILE A 111 12.83 3.95 -2.84
CA ILE A 111 13.49 3.47 -1.62
C ILE A 111 13.32 1.97 -1.46
N THR A 112 14.22 1.39 -0.68
CA THR A 112 14.24 -0.01 -0.33
C THR A 112 13.98 -0.22 1.16
N ILE A 113 13.80 -1.49 1.54
CA ILE A 113 13.61 -1.87 2.94
C ILE A 113 14.71 -1.35 3.89
N ASP A 114 15.92 -1.11 3.40
CA ASP A 114 17.05 -0.64 4.20
C ASP A 114 17.02 0.88 4.47
N ASP A 115 16.17 1.62 3.75
CA ASP A 115 15.96 3.05 3.93
C ASP A 115 14.88 3.36 4.98
N LEU A 116 14.13 2.34 5.45
CA LEU A 116 13.07 2.52 6.44
C LEU A 116 13.59 2.49 7.89
N PRO A 117 12.94 3.25 8.79
CA PRO A 117 13.04 3.02 10.22
C PRO A 117 12.66 1.58 10.59
N GLU A 118 13.29 1.02 11.63
CA GLU A 118 13.14 -0.39 12.03
C GLU A 118 11.67 -0.82 12.21
N SER A 119 10.82 0.04 12.77
CA SER A 119 9.40 -0.24 12.96
C SER A 119 8.66 -0.46 11.63
N LEU A 120 8.86 0.44 10.66
CA LEU A 120 8.25 0.34 9.33
C LEU A 120 8.87 -0.79 8.51
N LYS A 121 10.18 -1.03 8.67
CA LYS A 121 10.89 -2.16 8.07
C LYS A 121 10.27 -3.49 8.48
N GLN A 122 10.08 -3.70 9.78
CA GLN A 122 9.46 -4.93 10.29
C GLN A 122 8.04 -5.10 9.76
N LEU A 123 7.28 -4.02 9.63
CA LEU A 123 5.92 -4.05 9.11
C LEU A 123 5.89 -4.39 7.61
N ALA A 124 6.68 -3.69 6.79
CA ALA A 124 6.75 -3.92 5.34
C ALA A 124 7.23 -5.33 4.97
N LEU A 125 8.06 -5.96 5.82
CA LEU A 125 8.49 -7.35 5.63
C LEU A 125 7.39 -8.40 5.92
N ARG A 126 6.31 -8.05 6.62
CA ARG A 126 5.16 -8.95 6.84
C ARG A 126 4.31 -9.10 5.59
N ALA A 127 4.35 -8.13 4.69
CA ALA A 127 3.68 -8.16 3.40
C ALA A 127 4.72 -8.20 2.26
N LYS A 128 5.46 -9.30 2.18
CA LYS A 128 6.46 -9.51 1.13
C LYS A 128 5.85 -10.20 -0.09
N LEU A 129 5.85 -9.52 -1.23
CA LEU A 129 5.38 -10.03 -2.52
C LEU A 129 6.53 -10.74 -3.22
N LEU A 130 6.42 -12.06 -3.38
CA LEU A 130 7.54 -12.89 -3.81
C LEU A 130 7.73 -12.89 -5.33
N THR A 131 6.66 -12.66 -6.10
CA THR A 131 6.72 -12.71 -7.56
C THR A 131 6.50 -11.35 -8.22
N PHE A 132 5.91 -10.42 -7.48
CA PHE A 132 5.58 -9.07 -7.94
C PHE A 132 6.78 -8.12 -7.94
N SER A 133 6.75 -7.13 -8.84
CA SER A 133 7.74 -6.05 -8.96
C SER A 133 7.01 -4.73 -9.18
N PHE A 134 7.19 -3.77 -8.28
CA PHE A 134 6.48 -2.49 -8.39
C PHE A 134 6.96 -1.66 -9.58
N ALA A 135 8.24 -1.78 -9.94
CA ALA A 135 8.85 -1.05 -11.04
C ALA A 135 8.22 -1.36 -12.41
N LYS A 136 7.48 -2.48 -12.54
CA LYS A 136 6.75 -2.84 -13.77
C LYS A 136 5.46 -2.05 -13.95
N GLY A 137 4.94 -1.40 -12.90
CA GLY A 137 3.74 -0.57 -12.96
C GLY A 137 2.49 -1.32 -13.44
N GLN A 138 2.34 -2.57 -13.00
CA GLN A 138 1.20 -3.43 -13.32
C GLN A 138 0.19 -3.42 -12.17
N ASP A 139 -1.07 -3.75 -12.45
CA ASP A 139 -2.08 -3.93 -11.39
C ASP A 139 -1.73 -5.14 -10.52
N LEU A 140 -1.96 -5.01 -9.22
CA LEU A 140 -1.69 -6.04 -8.22
C LEU A 140 -2.97 -6.77 -7.81
N ASP A 141 -3.04 -8.04 -8.17
CA ASP A 141 -3.93 -9.01 -7.52
C ASP A 141 -3.24 -9.50 -6.23
N ILE A 142 -3.50 -8.81 -5.12
CA ILE A 142 -2.80 -9.06 -3.85
C ILE A 142 -3.06 -10.46 -3.30
N GLU A 143 -4.25 -11.00 -3.53
CA GLU A 143 -4.66 -12.31 -3.02
C GLU A 143 -3.92 -13.46 -3.72
N SER A 144 -3.41 -13.21 -4.93
CA SER A 144 -2.54 -14.15 -5.63
C SER A 144 -1.11 -14.21 -5.05
N GLU A 145 -0.70 -13.20 -4.26
CA GLU A 145 0.63 -13.10 -3.67
C GLU A 145 0.65 -13.46 -2.18
N ILE A 146 -0.39 -13.09 -1.43
CA ILE A 146 -0.42 -13.24 0.04
C ILE A 146 -1.85 -13.38 0.58
N GLU A 147 -1.98 -14.08 1.70
CA GLU A 147 -3.26 -14.22 2.41
C GLU A 147 -3.75 -12.86 2.95
N CYS A 148 -5.02 -12.56 2.70
CA CYS A 148 -5.64 -11.27 3.02
C CYS A 148 -6.97 -11.42 3.76
N HIS A 149 -7.31 -10.41 4.56
CA HIS A 149 -8.69 -10.15 5.02
C HIS A 149 -9.42 -9.22 4.06
N LYS A 150 -10.74 -9.33 4.03
CA LYS A 150 -11.64 -8.50 3.22
C LYS A 150 -12.72 -7.86 4.09
N ALA A 151 -13.30 -6.77 3.58
CA ALA A 151 -14.58 -6.27 4.05
C ALA A 151 -15.65 -7.38 3.93
N VAL A 152 -16.56 -7.46 4.91
CA VAL A 152 -17.62 -8.48 5.00
C VAL A 152 -18.93 -7.95 4.43
#